data_AF-A0A146K6G8-F1
#
_entry.id   AF-A0A146K6G8-F1
#
_cell.length_a   1.000
_cell.length_b   1.000
_cell.length_c   1.000
_cell.angle_alpha   90.00
_cell.angle_beta   90.00
_cell.angle_gamma   90.00
#
_symmetry.space_group_name_H-M   'P 1'
#
loop_
_entity.id
_entity.type
_entity.pdbx_description
1 polymer ?
#
loop_
_entity_poly.entity_id
_entity_poly.type
_entity_poly.pdbx_seq_one_letter_code
_entity_poly.pdbx_strand_id
1 'polypeptide(L)'
;IIDLISHHQPDRLIGFSQGATALLYLKAKKLISLPVLLISPYFFSEFDFSKQIQPLEDIYQHNDENLFSVMFGSKDEILGQNGFMQLKKMYPNCKFFEHDGGHVVMCAG
;
A
#
# COMPACT_ATOMS: atom_id res chain seq x y z
N ILE A 1 -9.60 -9.51 -7.52
CA ILE A 1 -9.42 -8.03 -7.66
C ILE A 1 -9.41 -7.63 -9.14
N ILE A 2 -8.52 -8.16 -9.97
CA ILE A 2 -8.44 -7.80 -11.41
C ILE A 2 -9.77 -8.03 -12.13
N ASP A 3 -10.41 -9.19 -11.92
CA ASP A 3 -11.71 -9.49 -12.55
C ASP A 3 -12.79 -8.48 -12.15
N LEU A 4 -12.81 -8.06 -10.89
CA LEU A 4 -13.74 -7.05 -10.38
C LEU A 4 -13.47 -5.66 -11.00
N ILE A 5 -12.19 -5.30 -11.17
CA ILE A 5 -11.80 -4.06 -11.85
C ILE A 5 -12.26 -4.10 -13.31
N SER A 6 -12.02 -5.21 -14.01
CA SER A 6 -12.42 -5.39 -15.40
C SER A 6 -13.94 -5.32 -15.57
N HIS A 7 -14.69 -5.95 -14.65
CA HIS A 7 -16.15 -6.00 -14.70
C HIS A 7 -16.82 -4.67 -14.35
N HIS A 8 -16.34 -3.97 -13.33
CA HIS A 8 -16.98 -2.75 -12.83
C HIS A 8 -16.35 -1.45 -13.35
N GLN A 9 -15.16 -1.50 -13.95
CA GLN A 9 -14.42 -0.36 -14.50
C GLN A 9 -14.38 0.87 -13.57
N PRO A 10 -13.91 0.71 -12.31
CA PRO A 10 -13.88 1.83 -11.36
C PRO A 10 -12.84 2.88 -11.76
N ASP A 11 -13.11 4.15 -11.45
CA ASP A 11 -12.16 5.25 -11.71
C ASP A 11 -10.99 5.30 -10.70
N ARG A 12 -11.17 4.66 -9.53
CA ARG A 12 -10.17 4.64 -8.44
C ARG A 12 -10.35 3.41 -7.56
N LEU A 13 -9.29 3.06 -6.85
CA LEU A 13 -9.29 1.96 -5.89
C LEU A 13 -8.83 2.45 -4.51
N ILE A 14 -9.45 1.89 -3.49
CA ILE A 14 -9.06 2.11 -2.09
C ILE A 14 -8.89 0.74 -1.47
N GLY A 15 -7.73 0.50 -0.85
CA GLY A 15 -7.46 -0.72 -0.10
C GLY A 15 -7.19 -0.40 1.36
N PHE A 16 -7.61 -1.31 2.24
CA PHE A 16 -7.35 -1.22 3.67
C PHE A 16 -6.55 -2.44 4.14
N SER A 17 -5.53 -2.25 4.97
CA SER A 17 -4.74 -3.32 5.58
C SER A 17 -4.24 -4.33 4.53
N GLN A 18 -4.60 -5.61 4.64
CA GLN A 18 -4.26 -6.64 3.63
C GLN A 18 -4.73 -6.29 2.21
N GLY A 19 -5.89 -5.65 2.05
CA GLY A 19 -6.39 -5.18 0.75
C GLY A 19 -5.50 -4.09 0.16
N ALA A 20 -4.96 -3.20 1.01
CA ALA A 20 -3.98 -2.20 0.58
C ALA A 20 -2.69 -2.88 0.11
N THR A 21 -2.19 -3.89 0.84
CA THR A 21 -1.02 -4.67 0.43
C THR A 21 -1.22 -5.37 -0.92
N ALA A 22 -2.40 -5.96 -1.15
CA ALA A 22 -2.71 -6.57 -2.44
C ALA A 22 -2.71 -5.54 -3.59
N LEU A 23 -3.31 -4.36 -3.38
CA LEU A 23 -3.29 -3.28 -4.38
C LEU A 23 -1.89 -2.72 -4.62
N LEU A 24 -1.07 -2.59 -3.57
CA LEU A 24 0.34 -2.21 -3.68
C LEU A 24 1.11 -3.18 -4.56
N TYR A 25 0.93 -4.49 -4.36
CA TYR A 25 1.54 -5.52 -5.20
C TYR A 25 1.12 -5.38 -6.66
N LEU A 26 -0.18 -5.27 -6.93
CA LEU A 26 -0.70 -5.10 -8.28
C LEU A 26 -0.17 -3.82 -8.94
N LYS A 27 -0.04 -2.74 -8.17
CA LYS A 27 0.54 -1.48 -8.64
C LYS A 27 2.01 -1.59 -8.98
N ALA A 28 2.79 -2.16 -8.07
CA ALA A 28 4.21 -2.37 -8.26
C ALA A 28 4.46 -3.23 -9.53
N LYS A 29 3.67 -4.29 -9.74
CA LYS A 29 3.73 -5.14 -10.94
C LYS A 29 3.12 -4.51 -12.21
N LYS A 30 2.62 -3.27 -12.16
CA LYS A 30 1.92 -2.59 -13.28
C LYS A 30 0.73 -3.38 -13.85
N LEU A 31 0.10 -4.23 -13.03
CA LEU A 31 -1.08 -4.99 -13.41
C LEU A 31 -2.36 -4.13 -13.39
N ILE A 32 -2.28 -2.95 -12.77
CA ILE A 32 -3.36 -1.95 -12.72
C ILE A 32 -2.80 -0.54 -12.96
N SER A 33 -3.49 0.26 -13.77
CA SER A 33 -3.13 1.65 -14.07
C SER A 33 -3.95 2.69 -13.28
N LEU A 34 -5.07 2.29 -12.68
CA LEU A 34 -5.97 3.17 -11.94
C LEU A 34 -5.32 3.89 -10.74
N PRO A 35 -5.75 5.10 -10.35
CA PRO A 35 -5.36 5.71 -9.09
C PRO A 35 -5.69 4.83 -7.87
N VAL A 36 -4.75 4.73 -6.92
CA VAL A 36 -4.91 3.89 -5.71
C VAL A 36 -4.61 4.70 -4.45
N LEU A 37 -5.49 4.58 -3.45
CA LEU A 37 -5.22 4.96 -2.06
C LEU A 37 -5.03 3.70 -1.21
N LEU A 38 -3.89 3.62 -0.55
CA LEU A 38 -3.48 2.52 0.33
C LEU A 38 -3.61 2.97 1.78
N ILE A 39 -4.52 2.37 2.54
CA ILE A 39 -4.70 2.68 3.95
C ILE A 39 -4.07 1.56 4.78
N SER A 40 -3.08 1.92 5.59
CA SER A 40 -2.33 1.00 6.46
C SER A 40 -1.82 -0.24 5.70
N PRO A 41 -1.11 -0.10 4.55
CA PRO A 41 -0.57 -1.26 3.85
C PRO A 41 0.53 -1.92 4.69
N TYR A 42 0.51 -3.24 4.74
CA TYR A 42 1.65 -4.01 5.21
C TYR A 42 2.82 -3.89 4.22
N PHE A 43 4.02 -3.54 4.71
CA PHE A 43 5.26 -3.45 3.93
C PHE A 43 6.46 -3.96 4.77
N PHE A 44 7.06 -5.08 4.37
CA PHE A 44 8.07 -5.82 5.15
C PHE A 44 9.48 -5.23 5.03
N SER A 45 10.25 -5.23 6.12
CA SER A 45 11.72 -5.42 6.07
C SER A 45 12.26 -6.65 6.79
N GLU A 46 11.51 -7.37 7.63
CA GLU A 46 12.13 -8.37 8.54
C GLU A 46 11.29 -9.63 8.83
N PHE A 47 10.55 -10.20 7.87
CA PHE A 47 9.91 -11.51 8.09
C PHE A 47 10.39 -12.59 7.11
N ASP A 48 10.57 -13.77 7.70
CA ASP A 48 10.87 -15.06 7.08
C ASP A 48 9.97 -15.34 5.86
N PHE A 49 10.61 -15.31 4.69
CA PHE A 49 10.02 -15.49 3.36
C PHE A 49 9.44 -16.90 3.10
N SER A 50 9.54 -17.82 4.05
CA SER A 50 9.05 -19.18 3.89
C SER A 50 7.52 -19.34 3.94
N LYS A 51 6.75 -18.31 4.33
CA LYS A 51 5.31 -18.50 4.65
C LYS A 51 4.27 -17.70 3.89
N GLN A 52 4.57 -16.69 3.08
CA GLN A 52 3.54 -16.05 2.23
C GLN A 52 4.12 -15.08 1.21
N ILE A 53 3.47 -15.08 0.02
CA ILE A 53 3.57 -14.17 -1.14
C ILE A 53 5.00 -13.71 -1.45
N GLN A 54 5.53 -14.21 -2.58
CA GLN A 54 6.89 -13.94 -3.06
C GLN A 54 7.32 -12.48 -2.82
N PRO A 55 8.54 -12.27 -2.31
CA PRO A 55 9.04 -10.94 -1.99
C PRO A 55 8.84 -9.99 -3.17
N LEU A 56 8.41 -8.76 -2.87
CA LEU A 56 8.37 -7.65 -3.84
C LEU A 56 9.77 -7.28 -4.38
N GLU A 57 10.82 -8.00 -3.96
CA GLU A 57 12.25 -7.84 -4.24
C GLU A 57 12.61 -7.70 -5.72
N ASP A 58 11.85 -8.36 -6.59
CA ASP A 58 12.12 -8.32 -8.04
C ASP A 58 11.39 -7.19 -8.78
N ILE A 59 10.73 -6.25 -8.09
CA ILE A 59 9.93 -5.18 -8.72
C ILE A 59 10.62 -3.81 -8.65
N TYR A 60 11.80 -3.75 -8.04
CA TYR A 60 12.35 -2.52 -7.47
C TYR A 60 13.16 -1.62 -8.40
N GLN A 61 12.80 -1.50 -9.69
CA GLN A 61 13.60 -0.68 -10.63
C GLN A 61 12.86 0.44 -11.37
N HIS A 62 11.70 0.93 -10.90
CA HIS A 62 10.95 1.91 -11.69
C HIS A 62 10.51 3.16 -10.91
N ASN A 63 11.03 4.29 -11.37
CA ASN A 63 10.87 5.63 -10.85
C ASN A 63 9.62 6.30 -11.46
N ASP A 64 8.45 5.67 -11.31
CA ASP A 64 7.19 6.19 -11.87
C ASP A 64 6.56 7.19 -10.87
N GLU A 65 6.58 8.47 -11.23
CA GLU A 65 5.97 9.53 -10.44
C GLU A 65 4.43 9.36 -10.50
N ASN A 66 3.79 9.20 -9.33
CA ASN A 66 2.34 8.97 -9.15
C ASN A 66 1.83 7.52 -9.17
N LEU A 67 2.61 6.55 -8.66
CA LEU A 67 2.16 5.15 -8.60
C LEU A 67 0.93 4.94 -7.68
N PHE A 68 0.89 5.58 -6.51
CA PHE A 68 -0.22 5.51 -5.54
C PHE A 68 -0.10 6.59 -4.43
N SER A 69 -1.12 6.67 -3.57
CA SER A 69 -1.09 7.41 -2.30
C SER A 69 -1.17 6.45 -1.11
N VAL A 70 -0.53 6.78 0.00
CA VAL A 70 -0.53 5.99 1.24
C VAL A 70 -1.03 6.82 2.40
N MET A 71 -1.90 6.26 3.23
CA MET A 71 -2.36 6.81 4.50
C MET A 71 -2.00 5.85 5.63
N PHE A 72 -1.48 6.38 6.73
CA PHE A 72 -1.05 5.59 7.89
C PHE A 72 -1.38 6.29 9.21
N GLY A 73 -1.70 5.52 10.24
CA GLY A 73 -1.98 6.01 11.58
C GLY A 73 -0.72 6.03 12.45
N SER A 74 -0.34 7.20 12.98
CA SER A 74 0.87 7.37 13.79
C SER A 74 0.93 6.46 15.02
N LYS A 75 -0.23 5.99 15.50
CA LYS A 75 -0.40 5.09 16.65
C LYS A 75 -0.75 3.65 16.24
N ASP A 76 -0.47 3.25 14.99
CA ASP A 76 -0.70 1.87 14.54
C ASP A 76 0.31 0.90 15.18
N GLU A 77 -0.14 0.17 16.20
CA GLU A 77 0.62 -0.85 16.91
C GLU A 77 0.69 -2.20 16.18
N ILE A 78 -0.14 -2.40 15.14
CA ILE A 78 -0.23 -3.68 14.41
C ILE A 78 0.90 -3.78 13.38
N LEU A 79 1.08 -2.72 12.58
CA LEU A 79 2.09 -2.70 11.53
C LEU A 79 3.39 -2.03 12.00
N GLY A 80 3.29 -1.14 12.99
CA GLY A 80 4.39 -0.27 13.39
C GLY A 80 4.79 0.73 12.29
N GLN A 81 5.55 1.76 12.67
CA GLN A 81 5.94 2.83 11.74
C GLN A 81 7.03 2.42 10.74
N ASN A 82 7.77 1.34 11.02
CA ASN A 82 8.94 0.95 10.23
C ASN A 82 8.59 0.64 8.76
N GLY A 83 7.53 -0.14 8.53
CA GLY A 83 7.08 -0.47 7.17
C GLY A 83 6.65 0.76 6.39
N PHE A 84 5.94 1.69 7.04
CA PHE A 84 5.54 2.97 6.43
C PHE A 84 6.76 3.82 6.03
N MET A 85 7.75 3.94 6.93
CA MET A 85 8.96 4.72 6.66
C MET A 85 9.80 4.14 5.53
N GLN A 86 9.87 2.81 5.44
CA GLN A 86 10.57 2.13 4.34
C GLN A 86 9.84 2.28 3.02
N LEU A 87 8.51 2.15 3.02
CA LEU A 87 7.70 2.39 1.83
C LEU A 87 7.90 3.83 1.34
N LYS A 88 7.92 4.80 2.26
CA LYS A 88 8.22 6.21 1.96
C LYS A 88 9.62 6.42 1.39
N LYS A 89 10.62 5.74 1.94
CA LYS A 89 12.00 5.77 1.42
C LYS A 89 12.10 5.15 0.02
N MET A 90 11.36 4.07 -0.23
CA MET A 90 11.41 3.32 -1.49
C MET A 90 10.63 4.01 -2.61
N TYR A 91 9.53 4.69 -2.28
CA TYR A 91 8.68 5.39 -3.23
C TYR A 91 8.62 6.88 -2.90
N PRO A 92 9.75 7.62 -2.93
CA PRO A 92 9.81 9.01 -2.46
C PRO A 92 8.89 9.96 -3.25
N ASN A 93 8.50 9.59 -4.48
CA ASN A 93 7.63 10.37 -5.35
C ASN A 93 6.13 10.04 -5.17
N CYS A 94 5.77 9.13 -4.26
CA CYS A 94 4.38 8.88 -3.90
C CYS A 94 3.90 9.83 -2.80
N LYS A 95 2.58 10.02 -2.69
CA LYS A 95 2.00 10.85 -1.63
C LYS A 95 1.81 10.03 -0.37
N PHE A 96 2.31 10.52 0.76
CA PHE A 96 2.17 9.90 2.07
C PHE A 96 1.43 10.84 3.01
N PHE A 97 0.39 10.32 3.67
CA PHE A 97 -0.43 11.01 4.64
C PHE A 97 -0.34 10.28 5.97
N GLU A 98 -0.14 11.02 7.05
CA GLU A 98 -0.15 10.50 8.40
C GLU A 98 -1.33 11.10 9.16
N HIS A 99 -2.00 10.31 9.99
CA HIS A 99 -3.07 10.77 10.86
C HIS A 99 -2.82 10.35 12.31
N ASP A 100 -3.39 11.08 13.29
CA ASP A 100 -3.16 10.86 14.73
C ASP A 100 -3.93 9.66 15.33
N GLY A 101 -4.22 8.65 14.51
CA GLY A 101 -5.01 7.46 14.88
C GLY A 101 -4.21 6.17 14.87
N GLY A 102 -4.88 5.06 15.19
CA GLY A 102 -4.33 3.70 15.12
C GLY A 102 -4.49 3.05 13.75
N HIS A 103 -4.51 1.70 13.71
CA HIS A 103 -4.59 0.92 12.46
C HIS A 103 -5.81 1.25 11.58
N VAL A 104 -6.92 1.64 12.20
CA VAL A 104 -8.18 1.98 11.54
C VAL A 104 -8.32 3.50 11.45
N VAL A 105 -8.69 3.99 10.26
CA VAL A 105 -9.07 5.39 10.05
C VAL A 105 -10.47 5.58 10.62
N MET A 106 -10.61 6.33 11.71
CA MET A 106 -11.91 6.71 12.26
C MET A 106 -12.30 8.10 11.74
N CYS A 107 -13.53 8.26 11.26
CA CYS A 107 -14.11 9.59 11.10
C CYS A 107 -14.36 10.16 12.51
N ALA A 108 -13.82 11.35 12.80
CA ALA A 108 -14.25 12.10 13.97
C ALA A 108 -15.75 12.42 13.81
N GLY A 109 -16.56 11.95 14.76
CA GLY A 109 -17.99 12.27 14.86
C GLY A 109 -18.23 13.64 15.47
#